data_AF-A0A8S3IF28-F1
#
_entry.id   AF-A0A8S3IF28-F1
#
_cell.length_a   1.000
_cell.length_b   1.000
_cell.length_c   1.000
_cell.angle_alpha   90.00
_cell.angle_beta   90.00
_cell.angle_gamma   90.00
#
_symmetry.space_group_name_H-M   'P 1'
#
loop_
_entity.id
_entity.type
_entity.pdbx_description
1 polymer ?
#
loop_
_entity_poly.entity_id
_entity_poly.type
_entity_poly.pdbx_seq_one_letter_code
_entity_poly.pdbx_strand_id
1 'polypeptide(L)'
;RLLDLLPFFASLDTDEDLSEDRRKKWSDDLCRTLHTFTADCFPLKSTEFRKGTQEYHDYQGAIRKILSALELSSSFILFELLIWMLSCEQNHIFEDEILSSINRFIIKLNDHNKQMNLLDYIYSILFGQNPLFRLEHRLNALEKFILKMLTSVKKNTLIEFYKKYISLFVIEQLDIKIDLTSSTITSVLINKIATYRFIDYMYTILNKDDVFGVNSPIAKVFYEKVKQQEEARKTLNIEMPITAIKLGATMDGKELTKYVIARARGQFIDGKIIKSMDMTLINVPAMEKATKMNAIRSLAMSSFNCLI
;
A
#
# COMPACT_ATOMS: atom_id res chain seq x y z
N ARG A 1 -2.99 27.07 -19.98
CA ARG A 1 -4.11 28.01 -19.71
C ARG A 1 -5.25 27.28 -19.02
N LEU A 2 -5.83 26.20 -19.58
CA LEU A 2 -6.90 25.47 -18.90
C LEU A 2 -6.46 24.80 -17.59
N LEU A 3 -5.30 24.13 -17.57
CA LEU A 3 -4.74 23.52 -16.34
C LEU A 3 -4.47 24.54 -15.23
N ASP A 4 -4.34 25.83 -15.56
CA ASP A 4 -4.14 26.89 -14.57
C ASP A 4 -5.43 27.13 -13.76
N LEU A 5 -6.59 26.72 -14.29
CA LEU A 5 -7.90 26.77 -13.62
C LEU A 5 -8.25 25.46 -12.90
N LEU A 6 -7.42 24.41 -13.05
CA LEU A 6 -7.66 23.11 -12.44
C LEU A 6 -7.89 23.16 -10.91
N PRO A 7 -7.21 24.01 -10.11
CA PRO A 7 -7.48 24.07 -8.67
C PRO A 7 -8.95 24.36 -8.33
N PHE A 8 -9.61 25.25 -9.09
CA PHE A 8 -11.00 25.64 -8.85
C PHE A 8 -11.99 24.51 -9.16
N PHE A 9 -11.73 23.76 -10.23
CA PHE A 9 -12.56 22.61 -10.61
C PHE A 9 -12.32 21.41 -9.70
N ALA A 10 -11.06 21.22 -9.29
CA ALA A 10 -10.67 20.16 -8.40
C ALA A 10 -11.26 20.37 -7.00
N SER A 11 -11.35 21.61 -6.48
CA SER A 11 -11.92 21.86 -5.15
C SER A 11 -13.42 21.55 -5.02
N LEU A 12 -14.15 21.43 -6.14
CA LEU A 12 -15.59 21.11 -6.11
C LEU A 12 -15.87 19.69 -5.63
N ASP A 13 -14.88 18.78 -5.67
CA ASP A 13 -15.02 17.45 -5.07
C ASP A 13 -15.11 17.51 -3.53
N THR A 14 -14.56 18.58 -2.94
CA THR A 14 -14.58 18.86 -1.50
C THR A 14 -15.67 19.85 -1.06
N ASP A 15 -16.48 20.36 -1.98
CA ASP A 15 -17.48 21.39 -1.68
C ASP A 15 -18.69 20.81 -0.93
N GLU A 16 -18.78 21.10 0.37
CA GLU A 16 -19.82 20.58 1.25
C GLU A 16 -21.23 21.04 0.87
N ASP A 17 -21.36 22.18 0.17
CA ASP A 17 -22.65 22.77 -0.22
C ASP A 17 -23.31 22.03 -1.40
N LEU A 18 -22.55 21.24 -2.16
CA LEU A 18 -23.08 20.41 -3.24
C LEU A 18 -23.71 19.12 -2.70
N SER A 19 -24.88 18.75 -3.25
CA SER A 19 -25.50 17.45 -2.98
C SER A 19 -24.54 16.30 -3.34
N GLU A 20 -24.52 15.23 -2.53
CA GLU A 20 -23.61 14.10 -2.69
C GLU A 20 -23.62 13.48 -4.10
N ASP A 21 -24.80 13.29 -4.70
CA ASP A 21 -24.93 12.77 -6.07
C ASP A 21 -24.26 13.67 -7.12
N ARG A 22 -24.34 14.99 -6.95
CA ARG A 22 -23.69 15.95 -7.85
C ARG A 22 -22.17 15.95 -7.68
N ARG A 23 -21.68 15.92 -6.44
CA ARG A 23 -20.24 15.80 -6.15
C ARG A 23 -19.67 14.53 -6.76
N LYS A 24 -20.35 13.40 -6.58
CA LYS A 24 -19.93 12.11 -7.12
C LYS A 24 -19.88 12.14 -8.64
N LYS A 25 -20.95 12.59 -9.29
CA LYS A 25 -20.99 12.73 -10.75
C LYS A 25 -19.87 13.65 -11.27
N TRP A 26 -19.65 14.79 -10.62
CA TRP A 26 -18.56 15.70 -10.98
C TRP A 26 -17.19 15.03 -10.84
N SER A 27 -16.97 14.32 -9.74
CA SER A 27 -15.72 13.61 -9.47
C SER A 27 -15.45 12.54 -10.53
N ASP A 28 -16.48 11.77 -10.92
CA ASP A 28 -16.38 10.76 -11.96
C ASP A 28 -16.06 11.38 -13.33
N ASP A 29 -16.75 12.47 -13.69
CA ASP A 29 -16.52 13.19 -14.95
C ASP A 29 -15.11 13.81 -15.00
N LEU A 30 -14.67 14.45 -13.92
CA LEU A 30 -13.34 15.04 -13.82
C LEU A 30 -12.24 13.98 -13.88
N CYS A 31 -12.39 12.88 -13.12
CA CYS A 31 -11.46 11.75 -13.14
C CYS A 31 -11.32 11.19 -14.56
N ARG A 32 -12.44 10.91 -15.24
CA ARG A 32 -12.44 10.42 -16.62
C ARG A 32 -11.74 11.40 -17.57
N THR A 33 -12.08 12.69 -17.50
CA THR A 33 -11.48 13.73 -18.35
C THR A 33 -9.99 13.86 -18.13
N LEU A 34 -9.52 13.79 -16.88
CA LEU A 34 -8.09 13.83 -16.56
C LEU A 34 -7.36 12.61 -17.12
N HIS A 35 -7.92 11.41 -16.97
CA HIS A 35 -7.32 10.20 -17.58
C HIS A 35 -7.26 10.30 -19.11
N THR A 36 -8.33 10.74 -19.77
CA THR A 36 -8.32 10.97 -21.23
C THR A 36 -7.29 12.01 -21.62
N PHE A 37 -7.22 13.14 -20.91
CA PHE A 37 -6.21 14.18 -21.15
C PHE A 37 -4.79 13.61 -21.04
N THR A 38 -4.49 12.82 -20.01
CA THR A 38 -3.16 12.20 -19.87
C THR A 38 -2.88 11.19 -20.98
N ALA A 39 -3.87 10.40 -21.41
CA ALA A 39 -3.70 9.44 -22.49
C ALA A 39 -3.43 10.11 -23.85
N ASP A 40 -4.08 11.26 -24.11
CA ASP A 40 -3.96 11.97 -25.39
C ASP A 40 -2.73 12.89 -25.45
N CYS A 41 -2.31 13.46 -24.31
CA CYS A 41 -1.34 14.55 -24.28
C CYS A 41 0.02 14.18 -23.65
N PHE A 42 0.11 13.10 -22.86
CA PHE A 42 1.35 12.71 -22.19
C PHE A 42 2.08 11.60 -22.95
N PRO A 43 3.42 11.51 -22.83
CA PRO A 43 4.16 10.43 -23.46
C PRO A 43 3.85 9.09 -22.77
N LEU A 44 4.06 7.99 -23.49
CA LEU A 44 3.87 6.65 -22.93
C LEU A 44 4.91 6.33 -21.85
N LYS A 45 6.11 6.92 -21.97
CA LYS A 45 7.16 6.89 -20.95
C LYS A 45 7.62 8.31 -20.68
N SER A 46 7.85 8.65 -19.42
CA SER A 46 8.22 10.03 -19.08
C SER A 46 9.59 10.46 -19.63
N THR A 47 10.40 9.51 -20.13
CA THR A 47 11.69 9.74 -20.81
C THR A 47 11.59 9.91 -22.34
N GLU A 48 10.40 9.84 -22.93
CA GLU A 48 10.23 9.84 -24.40
C GLU A 48 10.58 11.19 -25.03
N PHE A 49 10.18 12.29 -24.39
CA PHE A 49 10.53 13.62 -24.85
C PHE A 49 11.95 14.00 -24.42
N ARG A 50 12.76 14.43 -25.39
CA ARG A 50 14.14 14.84 -25.14
C ARG A 50 14.15 16.16 -24.36
N LYS A 51 14.96 16.22 -23.29
CA LYS A 51 15.14 17.45 -22.51
C LYS A 51 15.54 18.63 -23.41
N GLY A 52 14.84 19.75 -23.24
CA GLY A 52 15.06 20.98 -24.01
C GLY A 52 14.19 21.13 -25.26
N THR A 53 13.39 20.12 -25.63
CA THR A 53 12.38 20.28 -26.69
C THR A 53 11.12 20.94 -26.17
N GLN A 54 10.31 21.50 -27.07
CA GLN A 54 9.05 22.14 -26.71
C GLN A 54 8.09 21.14 -26.06
N GLU A 55 8.00 19.91 -26.57
CA GLU A 55 7.15 18.84 -26.05
C GLU A 55 7.55 18.45 -24.62
N TYR A 56 8.86 18.39 -24.33
CA TYR A 56 9.35 18.16 -22.97
C TYR A 56 8.93 19.30 -22.03
N HIS A 57 9.07 20.54 -22.47
CA HIS A 57 8.69 21.71 -21.67
C HIS A 57 7.17 21.78 -21.43
N ASP A 58 6.36 21.40 -22.42
CA ASP A 58 4.90 21.36 -22.30
C ASP A 58 4.46 20.25 -21.34
N TYR A 59 5.04 19.05 -21.44
CA TYR A 59 4.79 17.95 -20.51
C TYR A 59 5.20 18.32 -19.08
N GLN A 60 6.41 18.85 -18.88
CA GLN A 60 6.88 19.33 -17.58
C GLN A 60 5.96 20.42 -17.01
N GLY A 61 5.54 21.36 -17.86
CA GLY A 61 4.62 22.44 -17.49
C GLY A 61 3.26 21.90 -17.07
N ALA A 62 2.73 20.89 -17.75
CA ALA A 62 1.48 20.23 -17.40
C ALA A 62 1.58 19.51 -16.05
N ILE A 63 2.64 18.73 -15.82
CA ILE A 63 2.91 18.05 -14.54
C ILE A 63 2.92 19.07 -13.40
N ARG A 64 3.72 20.14 -13.51
CA ARG A 64 3.83 21.15 -12.45
C ARG A 64 2.52 21.87 -12.15
N LYS A 65 1.66 22.06 -13.15
CA LYS A 65 0.31 22.61 -12.95
C LYS A 65 -0.61 21.64 -12.21
N ILE A 66 -0.54 20.35 -12.52
CA ILE A 66 -1.27 19.32 -11.78
C ILE A 66 -0.78 19.26 -10.33
N LEU A 67 0.53 19.29 -10.09
CA LEU A 67 1.12 19.32 -8.75
C LEU A 67 0.66 20.57 -7.96
N SER A 68 0.74 21.74 -8.58
CA SER A 68 0.24 22.97 -7.97
C SER A 68 -1.26 22.89 -7.66
N ALA A 69 -2.05 22.28 -8.55
CA ALA A 69 -3.48 22.11 -8.34
C ALA A 69 -3.79 21.13 -7.20
N LEU A 70 -3.04 20.03 -7.06
CA LEU A 70 -3.15 19.12 -5.93
C LEU A 70 -2.93 19.88 -4.61
N GLU A 71 -1.85 20.65 -4.53
CA GLU A 71 -1.47 21.37 -3.31
C GLU A 71 -2.46 22.48 -2.95
N LEU A 72 -3.04 23.16 -3.95
CA LEU A 72 -4.00 24.25 -3.73
C LEU A 72 -5.39 23.73 -3.38
N SER A 73 -5.89 22.72 -4.10
CA SER A 73 -7.25 22.19 -3.95
C SER A 73 -7.39 21.12 -2.87
N SER A 74 -6.31 20.40 -2.55
CA SER A 74 -6.38 19.17 -1.76
C SER A 74 -7.36 18.13 -2.33
N SER A 75 -7.47 18.07 -3.66
CA SER A 75 -8.34 17.11 -4.35
C SER A 75 -7.77 15.69 -4.32
N PHE A 76 -8.63 14.75 -3.95
CA PHE A 76 -8.28 13.33 -3.92
C PHE A 76 -8.15 12.73 -5.33
N ILE A 77 -8.88 13.28 -6.31
CA ILE A 77 -8.84 12.86 -7.71
C ILE A 77 -7.45 13.13 -8.31
N LEU A 78 -6.89 14.31 -8.03
CA LEU A 78 -5.53 14.65 -8.49
C LEU A 78 -4.47 13.77 -7.82
N PHE A 79 -4.68 13.41 -6.56
CA PHE A 79 -3.82 12.47 -5.85
C PHE A 79 -3.85 11.08 -6.53
N GLU A 80 -5.04 10.53 -6.80
CA GLU A 80 -5.22 9.26 -7.51
C GLU A 80 -4.52 9.26 -8.87
N LEU A 81 -4.70 10.33 -9.66
CA LEU A 81 -4.07 10.47 -10.98
C LEU A 81 -2.54 10.39 -10.88
N LEU A 82 -1.94 11.14 -9.96
CA LEU A 82 -0.48 11.18 -9.79
C LEU A 82 0.09 9.85 -9.30
N ILE A 83 -0.62 9.18 -8.38
CA ILE A 83 -0.27 7.84 -7.91
C ILE A 83 -0.35 6.82 -9.04
N TRP A 84 -1.37 6.90 -9.88
CA TRP A 84 -1.50 6.08 -11.07
C TRP A 84 -0.31 6.30 -12.01
N MET A 85 0.02 7.54 -12.34
CA MET A 85 1.16 7.88 -13.20
C MET A 85 2.49 7.32 -12.68
N LEU A 86 2.78 7.47 -11.38
CA LEU A 86 4.00 6.92 -10.78
C LEU A 86 4.06 5.40 -10.80
N SER A 87 2.90 4.75 -10.81
CA SER A 87 2.78 3.29 -10.79
C SER A 87 2.87 2.65 -12.17
N CYS A 88 2.62 3.42 -13.25
CA CYS A 88 2.68 2.93 -14.63
C CYS A 88 4.10 2.65 -15.13
N GLU A 89 5.12 3.27 -14.53
CA GLU A 89 6.51 3.04 -14.93
C GLU A 89 7.44 2.86 -13.72
N GLN A 90 8.55 2.15 -13.89
CA GLN A 90 9.50 1.89 -12.80
C GLN A 90 10.31 3.11 -12.39
N ASN A 91 10.59 4.06 -13.29
CA ASN A 91 11.37 5.25 -12.99
C ASN A 91 10.76 6.46 -13.70
N HIS A 92 10.04 7.30 -12.96
CA HIS A 92 9.41 8.50 -13.53
C HIS A 92 10.36 9.70 -13.40
N ILE A 93 10.58 10.46 -14.48
CA ILE A 93 11.58 11.55 -14.44
C ILE A 93 11.22 12.68 -13.45
N PHE A 94 9.94 12.82 -13.11
CA PHE A 94 9.43 13.77 -12.12
C PHE A 94 9.03 13.11 -10.80
N GLU A 95 9.50 11.88 -10.51
CA GLU A 95 9.09 11.12 -9.33
C GLU A 95 9.29 11.91 -8.02
N ASP A 96 10.44 12.54 -7.84
CA ASP A 96 10.74 13.32 -6.63
C ASP A 96 9.85 14.57 -6.50
N GLU A 97 9.57 15.27 -7.61
CA GLU A 97 8.67 16.43 -7.62
C GLU A 97 7.24 16.00 -7.24
N ILE A 98 6.75 14.89 -7.81
CA ILE A 98 5.43 14.33 -7.51
C ILE A 98 5.35 13.90 -6.05
N LEU A 99 6.30 13.09 -5.57
CA LEU A 99 6.34 12.63 -4.17
C LEU A 99 6.37 13.78 -3.17
N SER A 100 7.17 14.81 -3.46
CA SER A 100 7.26 16.02 -2.63
C SER A 100 5.92 16.75 -2.54
N SER A 101 5.23 16.89 -3.67
CA SER A 101 3.90 17.51 -3.75
C SER A 101 2.85 16.71 -3.00
N ILE A 102 2.86 15.38 -3.15
CA ILE A 102 1.92 14.51 -2.45
C ILE A 102 2.15 14.56 -0.94
N ASN A 103 3.41 14.60 -0.46
CA ASN A 103 3.68 14.78 0.97
C ASN A 103 3.09 16.10 1.50
N ARG A 104 3.24 17.20 0.75
CA ARG A 104 2.61 18.50 1.11
C ARG A 104 1.08 18.37 1.16
N PHE A 105 0.48 17.68 0.20
CA PHE A 105 -0.96 17.39 0.19
C PHE A 105 -1.42 16.65 1.45
N ILE A 106 -0.74 15.56 1.85
CA ILE A 106 -1.13 14.77 3.04
C ILE A 106 -1.05 15.61 4.32
N ILE A 107 0.02 16.40 4.46
CA ILE A 107 0.20 17.29 5.60
C ILE A 107 -0.94 18.32 5.62
N LYS A 108 -1.27 18.90 4.46
CA LYS A 108 -2.34 19.90 4.32
C LYS A 108 -3.74 19.35 4.60
N LEU A 109 -4.01 18.07 4.31
CA LEU A 109 -5.30 17.46 4.65
C LEU A 109 -5.67 17.69 6.12
N ASN A 110 -4.68 17.62 7.02
CA ASN A 110 -4.72 17.97 8.44
C ASN A 110 -5.96 17.50 9.24
N ASP A 111 -6.71 16.54 8.71
CA ASP A 111 -7.95 16.00 9.27
C ASP A 111 -7.83 14.49 9.40
N HIS A 112 -8.34 13.95 10.51
CA HIS A 112 -8.22 12.53 10.82
C HIS A 112 -8.96 11.66 9.80
N ASN A 113 -10.21 12.01 9.48
CA ASN A 113 -11.05 11.21 8.60
C ASN A 113 -10.52 11.25 7.15
N LYS A 114 -10.11 12.43 6.67
CA LYS A 114 -9.49 12.56 5.33
C LYS A 114 -8.20 11.77 5.21
N GLN A 115 -7.32 11.82 6.23
CA GLN A 115 -6.11 11.01 6.24
C GLN A 115 -6.41 9.51 6.37
N MET A 116 -7.44 9.12 7.11
CA MET A 116 -7.87 7.73 7.21
C MET A 116 -8.39 7.21 5.86
N ASN A 117 -9.22 7.99 5.15
CA ASN A 117 -9.71 7.64 3.81
C ASN A 117 -8.56 7.48 2.80
N LEU A 118 -7.54 8.34 2.89
CA LEU A 118 -6.31 8.20 2.11
C LEU A 118 -5.60 6.86 2.40
N LEU A 119 -5.42 6.51 3.66
CA LEU A 119 -4.78 5.25 4.05
C LEU A 119 -5.59 4.02 3.62
N ASP A 120 -6.92 4.08 3.73
CA ASP A 120 -7.83 3.02 3.26
C ASP A 120 -7.70 2.82 1.75
N TYR A 121 -7.60 3.91 0.99
CA TYR A 121 -7.39 3.86 -0.44
C TYR A 121 -6.02 3.27 -0.80
N ILE A 122 -4.96 3.67 -0.11
CA ILE A 122 -3.62 3.11 -0.27
C ILE A 122 -3.61 1.60 0.02
N TYR A 123 -4.30 1.17 1.09
CA TYR A 123 -4.50 -0.24 1.38
C TYR A 123 -5.22 -0.95 0.22
N SER A 124 -6.27 -0.34 -0.34
CA SER A 124 -7.03 -0.91 -1.45
C SER A 124 -6.16 -1.16 -2.70
N ILE A 125 -5.19 -0.28 -2.98
CA ILE A 125 -4.21 -0.46 -4.05
C ILE A 125 -3.31 -1.66 -3.73
N LEU A 126 -2.63 -1.63 -2.58
CA LEU A 126 -1.60 -2.62 -2.26
C LEU A 126 -2.11 -4.04 -2.18
N PHE A 127 -3.32 -4.22 -1.65
CA PHE A 127 -3.92 -5.54 -1.46
C PHE A 127 -4.86 -5.95 -2.60
N GLY A 128 -4.84 -5.21 -3.72
CA GLY A 128 -5.50 -5.59 -4.96
C GLY A 128 -7.03 -5.47 -4.94
N GLN A 129 -7.56 -4.61 -4.07
CA GLN A 129 -8.99 -4.29 -4.01
C GLN A 129 -9.37 -3.19 -5.01
N ASN A 130 -8.40 -2.35 -5.41
CA ASN A 130 -8.61 -1.31 -6.41
C ASN A 130 -8.38 -1.87 -7.84
N PRO A 131 -9.41 -1.91 -8.70
CA PRO A 131 -9.32 -2.49 -10.04
C PRO A 131 -8.45 -1.67 -11.02
N LEU A 132 -8.17 -0.40 -10.72
CA LEU A 132 -7.30 0.45 -11.56
C LEU A 132 -5.83 0.00 -11.48
N PHE A 133 -5.42 -0.63 -10.38
CA PHE A 133 -4.03 -0.97 -10.10
C PHE A 133 -3.78 -2.47 -10.29
N ARG A 134 -3.31 -2.83 -11.48
CA ARG A 134 -2.85 -4.18 -11.82
C ARG A 134 -1.62 -4.57 -11.00
N LEU A 135 -1.27 -5.85 -11.07
CA LEU A 135 -0.17 -6.45 -10.32
C LEU A 135 1.16 -5.68 -10.44
N GLU A 136 1.52 -5.23 -11.64
CA GLU A 136 2.73 -4.45 -11.90
C GLU A 136 2.70 -3.06 -11.25
N HIS A 137 1.53 -2.40 -11.27
CA HIS A 137 1.33 -1.10 -10.63
C HIS A 137 1.51 -1.21 -9.12
N ARG A 138 1.02 -2.30 -8.50
CA ARG A 138 1.12 -2.55 -7.06
C ARG A 138 2.57 -2.72 -6.59
N LEU A 139 3.41 -3.38 -7.38
CA LEU A 139 4.84 -3.50 -7.10
C LEU A 139 5.52 -2.14 -7.12
N ASN A 140 5.28 -1.35 -8.16
CA ASN A 140 5.84 0.00 -8.28
C ASN A 140 5.35 0.88 -7.11
N ALA A 141 4.08 0.78 -6.74
CA ALA A 141 3.50 1.52 -5.63
C ALA A 141 4.16 1.21 -4.28
N LEU A 142 4.40 -0.08 -4.03
CA LEU A 142 5.05 -0.56 -2.81
C LEU A 142 6.50 -0.08 -2.68
N GLU A 143 7.25 -0.01 -3.78
CA GLU A 143 8.65 0.40 -3.77
C GLU A 143 8.83 1.91 -3.67
N LYS A 144 7.98 2.69 -4.35
CA LYS A 144 8.26 4.11 -4.60
C LYS A 144 7.71 5.06 -3.55
N PHE A 145 6.42 4.92 -3.24
CA PHE A 145 5.70 6.02 -2.60
C PHE A 145 4.99 5.60 -1.32
N ILE A 146 4.47 4.38 -1.19
CA ILE A 146 3.51 4.13 -0.10
C ILE A 146 4.12 4.25 1.30
N LEU A 147 5.31 3.73 1.56
CA LEU A 147 5.94 3.93 2.87
C LEU A 147 6.36 5.38 3.10
N LYS A 148 6.81 6.09 2.05
CA LYS A 148 7.16 7.51 2.13
C LYS A 148 5.93 8.34 2.52
N MET A 149 4.77 7.98 1.99
CA MET A 149 3.49 8.65 2.28
C MET A 149 3.07 8.51 3.74
N LEU A 150 3.29 7.35 4.36
CA LEU A 150 2.95 7.11 5.76
C LEU A 150 3.69 8.09 6.70
N THR A 151 4.90 8.53 6.32
CA THR A 151 5.70 9.48 7.12
C THR A 151 5.07 10.86 7.28
N SER A 152 4.17 11.23 6.37
CA SER A 152 3.49 12.52 6.36
C SER A 152 2.14 12.49 7.10
N VAL A 153 1.68 11.31 7.53
CA VAL A 153 0.39 11.15 8.22
C VAL A 153 0.56 11.37 9.72
N LYS A 154 -0.47 11.93 10.37
CA LYS A 154 -0.48 12.11 11.83
C LYS A 154 -0.36 10.76 12.55
N LYS A 155 0.47 10.71 13.59
CA LYS A 155 0.68 9.51 14.43
C LYS A 155 -0.63 8.88 14.92
N ASN A 156 -1.56 9.68 15.45
CA ASN A 156 -2.85 9.16 15.95
C ASN A 156 -3.68 8.49 14.85
N THR A 157 -3.66 9.05 13.62
CA THR A 157 -4.33 8.43 12.47
C THR A 157 -3.66 7.12 12.07
N LEU A 158 -2.33 7.05 12.11
CA LEU A 158 -1.58 5.81 11.87
C LEU A 158 -1.92 4.72 12.91
N ILE A 159 -2.08 5.07 14.18
CA ILE A 159 -2.50 4.13 15.24
C ILE A 159 -3.88 3.57 14.93
N GLU A 160 -4.86 4.40 14.59
CA GLU A 160 -6.21 3.93 14.28
C GLU A 160 -6.27 3.10 12.98
N PHE A 161 -5.52 3.50 11.95
CA PHE A 161 -5.32 2.69 10.75
C PHE A 161 -4.73 1.32 11.09
N TYR A 162 -3.69 1.29 11.91
CA TYR A 162 -3.04 0.03 12.24
C TYR A 162 -3.93 -0.85 13.11
N LYS A 163 -4.69 -0.29 14.07
CA LYS A 163 -5.74 -1.03 14.79
C LYS A 163 -6.77 -1.67 13.84
N LYS A 164 -7.21 -0.93 12.81
CA LYS A 164 -8.18 -1.42 11.82
C LYS A 164 -7.64 -2.60 11.00
N TYR A 165 -6.38 -2.54 10.57
CA TYR A 165 -5.81 -3.51 9.62
C TYR A 165 -4.88 -4.56 10.20
N ILE A 166 -4.42 -4.44 11.46
CA ILE A 166 -3.38 -5.33 12.02
C ILE A 166 -3.78 -6.81 11.98
N SER A 167 -5.03 -7.13 12.29
CA SER A 167 -5.51 -8.50 12.21
C SER A 167 -5.58 -9.01 10.77
N LEU A 168 -5.94 -8.15 9.81
CA LEU A 168 -5.95 -8.52 8.39
C LEU A 168 -4.53 -8.78 7.90
N PHE A 169 -3.60 -7.86 8.20
CA PHE A 169 -2.18 -8.02 7.91
C PHE A 169 -1.63 -9.34 8.45
N VAL A 170 -1.77 -9.58 9.75
CA VAL A 170 -1.09 -10.71 10.39
C VAL A 170 -1.83 -12.01 10.13
N ILE A 171 -3.14 -12.07 10.38
CA ILE A 171 -3.89 -13.33 10.30
C ILE A 171 -4.20 -13.67 8.85
N GLU A 172 -4.71 -12.72 8.06
CA GLU A 172 -5.16 -13.03 6.71
C GLU A 172 -4.04 -13.02 5.68
N GLN A 173 -2.99 -12.19 5.83
CA GLN A 173 -1.91 -12.12 4.83
C GLN A 173 -0.70 -12.99 5.21
N LEU A 174 -0.23 -12.97 6.47
CA LEU A 174 0.95 -13.75 6.85
C LEU A 174 0.68 -15.26 6.99
N ASP A 175 -0.55 -15.69 7.25
CA ASP A 175 -0.87 -17.13 7.41
C ASP A 175 -1.14 -17.85 6.09
N ILE A 176 -1.37 -17.13 4.98
CA ILE A 176 -1.52 -17.75 3.66
C ILE A 176 -0.28 -18.57 3.34
N LYS A 177 -0.47 -19.85 3.01
CA LYS A 177 0.62 -20.73 2.57
C LYS A 177 1.07 -20.33 1.17
N ILE A 178 2.38 -20.32 0.97
CA ILE A 178 2.99 -20.02 -0.33
C ILE A 178 2.91 -21.30 -1.18
N ASP A 179 2.06 -21.28 -2.21
CA ASP A 179 2.00 -22.33 -3.23
C ASP A 179 2.68 -21.83 -4.52
N LEU A 180 3.84 -22.39 -4.81
CA LEU A 180 4.68 -22.01 -5.95
C LEU A 180 4.07 -22.34 -7.31
N THR A 181 3.10 -23.24 -7.34
CA THR A 181 2.41 -23.66 -8.56
C THR A 181 1.18 -22.81 -8.86
N SER A 182 0.70 -22.04 -7.87
CA SER A 182 -0.49 -21.21 -8.02
C SER A 182 -0.26 -20.05 -8.97
N SER A 183 -1.25 -19.75 -9.82
CA SER A 183 -1.28 -18.54 -10.64
C SER A 183 -1.36 -17.25 -9.81
N THR A 184 -1.82 -17.35 -8.56
CA THR A 184 -1.97 -16.20 -7.65
C THR A 184 -0.71 -15.91 -6.82
N ILE A 185 0.34 -16.72 -6.97
CA ILE A 185 1.57 -16.66 -6.17
C ILE A 185 2.16 -15.26 -6.07
N THR A 186 2.25 -14.53 -7.19
CA THR A 186 2.85 -13.20 -7.21
C THR A 186 2.04 -12.21 -6.38
N SER A 187 0.70 -12.29 -6.43
CA SER A 187 -0.17 -11.45 -5.60
C SER A 187 0.00 -11.76 -4.12
N VAL A 188 0.07 -13.05 -3.75
CA VAL A 188 0.33 -13.49 -2.37
C VAL A 188 1.68 -12.99 -1.87
N LEU A 189 2.73 -13.06 -2.70
CA LEU A 189 4.06 -12.56 -2.34
C LEU A 189 4.02 -11.05 -2.11
N ILE A 190 3.40 -10.28 -3.01
CA ILE A 190 3.26 -8.81 -2.86
C ILE A 190 2.54 -8.47 -1.57
N ASN A 191 1.42 -9.13 -1.26
CA ASN A 191 0.67 -8.87 -0.03
C ASN A 191 1.52 -9.13 1.22
N LYS A 192 2.30 -10.23 1.24
CA LYS A 192 3.19 -10.54 2.35
C LYS A 192 4.33 -9.53 2.48
N ILE A 193 4.98 -9.14 1.37
CA ILE A 193 6.03 -8.11 1.35
C ILE A 193 5.47 -6.80 1.90
N ALA A 194 4.33 -6.34 1.38
CA ALA A 194 3.65 -5.14 1.84
C ALA A 194 3.33 -5.21 3.33
N THR A 195 2.82 -6.35 3.80
CA THR A 195 2.52 -6.58 5.21
C THR A 195 3.76 -6.42 6.09
N TYR A 196 4.86 -7.09 5.77
CA TYR A 196 6.09 -6.97 6.56
C TYR A 196 6.63 -5.54 6.56
N ARG A 197 6.60 -4.86 5.42
CA ARG A 197 7.00 -3.45 5.30
C ARG A 197 6.12 -2.51 6.13
N PHE A 198 4.81 -2.72 6.16
CA PHE A 198 3.91 -1.96 7.04
C PHE A 198 4.21 -2.21 8.51
N ILE A 199 4.42 -3.47 8.90
CA ILE A 199 4.72 -3.81 10.29
C ILE A 199 6.06 -3.21 10.71
N ASP A 200 7.11 -3.38 9.91
CA ASP A 200 8.44 -2.78 10.10
C ASP A 200 8.34 -1.26 10.31
N TYR A 201 7.67 -0.58 9.39
CA TYR A 201 7.45 0.85 9.48
C TYR A 201 6.71 1.26 10.77
N MET A 202 5.62 0.56 11.12
CA MET A 202 4.84 0.87 12.32
C MET A 202 5.63 0.63 13.61
N TYR A 203 6.45 -0.43 13.67
CA TYR A 203 7.34 -0.68 14.81
C TYR A 203 8.48 0.35 14.92
N THR A 204 8.88 0.94 13.79
CA THR A 204 9.90 2.01 13.77
C THR A 204 9.36 3.34 14.28
N ILE A 205 8.12 3.70 13.92
CA ILE A 205 7.58 5.05 14.18
C ILE A 205 6.67 5.15 15.41
N LEU A 206 6.10 4.03 15.86
CA LEU A 206 5.24 4.01 17.04
C LEU A 206 6.06 3.77 18.31
N ASN A 207 5.55 4.24 19.44
CA ASN A 207 6.20 3.98 20.71
C ASN A 207 5.97 2.52 21.11
N LYS A 208 6.85 1.98 21.95
CA LYS A 208 6.68 0.63 22.50
C LYS A 208 5.28 0.42 23.09
N ASP A 209 4.78 1.37 23.88
CA ASP A 209 3.47 1.26 24.53
C ASP A 209 2.29 1.30 23.54
N ASP A 210 2.49 1.75 22.31
CA ASP A 210 1.44 1.74 21.28
C ASP A 210 1.22 0.32 20.73
N VAL A 211 2.29 -0.49 20.60
CA VAL A 211 2.29 -1.80 19.92
C VAL A 211 2.58 -3.01 20.83
N PHE A 212 3.08 -2.77 22.04
CA PHE A 212 3.53 -3.80 22.98
C PHE A 212 3.12 -3.47 24.41
N GLY A 213 2.74 -4.51 25.16
CA GLY A 213 2.34 -4.41 26.57
C GLY A 213 0.83 -4.45 26.77
N VAL A 214 0.41 -4.68 28.02
CA VAL A 214 -1.00 -4.95 28.38
C VAL A 214 -1.93 -3.77 28.06
N ASN A 215 -1.38 -2.56 28.08
CA ASN A 215 -2.12 -1.33 27.79
C ASN A 215 -2.03 -0.89 26.32
N SER A 216 -1.30 -1.63 25.47
CA SER A 216 -1.17 -1.29 24.06
C SER A 216 -2.53 -1.38 23.35
N PRO A 217 -3.00 -0.29 22.72
CA PRO A 217 -4.28 -0.30 22.02
C PRO A 217 -4.26 -1.23 20.81
N ILE A 218 -3.14 -1.30 20.09
CA ILE A 218 -2.98 -2.16 18.91
C ILE A 218 -2.89 -3.64 19.33
N ALA A 219 -2.10 -3.95 20.36
CA ALA A 219 -1.98 -5.33 20.85
C ALA A 219 -3.33 -5.84 21.39
N LYS A 220 -4.12 -4.99 22.04
CA LYS A 220 -5.47 -5.35 22.52
C LYS A 220 -6.39 -5.75 21.39
N VAL A 221 -6.51 -4.90 20.36
CA VAL A 221 -7.37 -5.19 19.19
C VAL A 221 -6.95 -6.50 18.52
N PHE A 222 -5.64 -6.70 18.36
CA PHE A 222 -5.13 -7.95 17.80
C PHE A 222 -5.47 -9.16 18.68
N TYR A 223 -5.21 -9.09 19.99
CA TYR A 223 -5.50 -10.15 20.96
C TYR A 223 -6.99 -10.54 20.94
N GLU A 224 -7.89 -9.57 20.99
CA GLU A 224 -9.34 -9.80 20.96
C GLU A 224 -9.77 -10.53 19.69
N LYS A 225 -9.23 -10.15 18.53
CA LYS A 225 -9.54 -10.81 17.26
C LYS A 225 -9.06 -12.26 17.22
N VAL A 226 -7.84 -12.53 17.69
CA VAL A 226 -7.30 -13.91 17.74
C VAL A 226 -8.11 -14.76 18.72
N LYS A 227 -8.48 -14.20 19.88
CA LYS A 227 -9.30 -14.89 20.88
C LYS A 227 -10.67 -15.29 20.31
N GLN A 228 -11.35 -14.37 19.61
CA GLN A 228 -12.61 -14.65 18.93
C GLN A 228 -12.47 -15.79 17.89
N GLN A 229 -11.37 -15.80 17.13
CA GLN A 229 -11.12 -16.88 16.17
C GLN A 229 -10.86 -18.23 16.85
N GLU A 230 -10.13 -18.27 17.96
CA GLU A 230 -9.93 -19.49 18.74
C GLU A 230 -11.25 -20.04 19.31
N GLU A 231 -12.11 -19.17 19.84
CA GLU A 231 -13.45 -19.52 20.35
C GLU A 231 -14.36 -20.06 19.23
N ALA A 232 -14.38 -19.40 18.07
CA ALA A 232 -15.12 -19.87 16.90
C ALA A 232 -14.62 -21.25 16.42
N ARG A 233 -13.30 -21.48 16.40
CA ARG A 233 -12.72 -22.78 16.03
C ARG A 233 -13.10 -23.90 16.99
N LYS A 234 -13.06 -23.64 18.30
CA LYS A 234 -13.51 -24.59 19.33
C LYS A 234 -14.98 -24.95 19.14
N THR A 235 -15.81 -23.96 18.84
CA THR A 235 -17.25 -24.16 18.58
C THR A 235 -17.49 -25.02 17.33
N LEU A 236 -16.64 -24.89 16.30
CA LEU A 236 -16.74 -25.62 15.05
C LEU A 236 -15.97 -26.96 15.05
N ASN A 237 -15.37 -27.38 16.17
CA ASN A 237 -14.49 -28.57 16.27
C ASN A 237 -13.36 -28.60 15.22
N ILE A 238 -12.81 -27.44 14.88
CA ILE A 238 -11.67 -27.33 13.95
C ILE A 238 -10.38 -27.33 14.77
N GLU A 239 -9.50 -28.30 14.52
CA GLU A 239 -8.20 -28.37 15.17
C GLU A 239 -7.33 -27.15 14.84
N MET A 240 -6.53 -26.71 15.82
CA MET A 240 -5.59 -25.62 15.56
C MET A 240 -4.49 -26.08 14.59
N PRO A 241 -4.16 -25.28 13.57
CA PRO A 241 -2.98 -25.56 12.76
C PRO A 241 -1.74 -25.57 13.66
N ILE A 242 -0.79 -26.45 13.37
CA ILE A 242 0.48 -26.60 14.12
C ILE A 242 1.26 -25.27 14.22
N THR A 243 1.02 -24.36 13.28
CA THR A 243 1.65 -23.04 13.22
C THR A 243 0.93 -21.95 14.02
N ALA A 244 -0.23 -22.23 14.63
CA ALA A 244 -0.95 -21.26 15.45
C ALA A 244 -0.26 -21.05 16.80
N ILE A 245 -0.07 -19.79 17.16
CA ILE A 245 0.41 -19.41 18.49
C ILE A 245 -0.75 -19.54 19.46
N LYS A 246 -0.61 -20.38 20.50
CA LYS A 246 -1.58 -20.49 21.58
C LYS A 246 -1.64 -19.18 22.35
N LEU A 247 -2.83 -18.61 22.47
CA LEU A 247 -3.06 -17.49 23.39
C LEU A 247 -2.99 -17.95 24.85
N GLY A 248 -2.50 -17.06 25.72
CA GLY A 248 -2.61 -17.22 27.17
C GLY A 248 -4.04 -16.98 27.65
N ALA A 249 -4.36 -17.45 28.86
CA ALA A 249 -5.67 -17.24 29.49
C ALA A 249 -6.00 -15.73 29.68
N THR A 250 -4.96 -14.91 29.83
CA THR A 250 -5.03 -13.45 29.93
C THR A 250 -4.04 -12.82 28.95
N MET A 251 -4.36 -11.62 28.46
CA MET A 251 -3.48 -10.86 27.58
C MET A 251 -2.20 -10.43 28.33
N ASP A 252 -1.03 -10.79 27.80
CA ASP A 252 0.29 -10.36 28.28
C ASP A 252 0.87 -9.18 27.49
N GLY A 253 0.23 -8.82 26.38
CA GLY A 253 0.60 -7.69 25.52
C GLY A 253 1.76 -7.99 24.57
N LYS A 254 2.22 -9.24 24.50
CA LYS A 254 3.32 -9.68 23.65
C LYS A 254 2.83 -10.49 22.45
N GLU A 255 1.54 -10.78 22.38
CA GLU A 255 0.96 -11.73 21.42
C GLU A 255 1.18 -11.31 19.98
N LEU A 256 0.92 -10.04 19.67
CA LEU A 256 1.17 -9.47 18.34
C LEU A 256 2.64 -9.65 17.95
N THR A 257 3.56 -9.18 18.78
CA THR A 257 5.00 -9.26 18.52
C THR A 257 5.49 -10.70 18.39
N LYS A 258 5.03 -11.61 19.26
CA LYS A 258 5.32 -13.05 19.15
C LYS A 258 4.84 -13.62 17.81
N TYR A 259 3.65 -13.22 17.36
CA TYR A 259 3.08 -13.66 16.09
C TYR A 259 3.90 -13.19 14.90
N VAL A 260 4.21 -11.89 14.85
CA VAL A 260 5.05 -11.31 13.79
C VAL A 260 6.41 -12.00 13.75
N ILE A 261 7.09 -12.16 14.91
CA ILE A 261 8.40 -12.81 14.98
C ILE A 261 8.35 -14.25 14.48
N ALA A 262 7.36 -15.03 14.90
CA ALA A 262 7.22 -16.42 14.48
C ALA A 262 7.01 -16.52 12.96
N ARG A 263 6.17 -15.65 12.38
CA ARG A 263 5.87 -15.64 10.95
C ARG A 263 7.04 -15.15 10.11
N ALA A 264 7.73 -14.11 10.56
CA ALA A 264 8.92 -13.58 9.91
C ALA A 264 10.04 -14.62 9.89
N ARG A 265 10.29 -15.30 11.01
CA ARG A 265 11.25 -16.43 11.07
C ARG A 265 10.89 -17.57 10.14
N GLY A 266 9.59 -17.84 9.98
CA GLY A 266 9.09 -18.84 9.04
C GLY A 266 9.28 -18.48 7.56
N GLN A 267 9.62 -17.23 7.22
CA GLN A 267 9.88 -16.83 5.82
C GLN A 267 11.33 -17.02 5.40
N PHE A 268 12.24 -17.35 6.32
CA PHE A 268 13.63 -17.60 5.94
C PHE A 268 13.71 -18.85 5.07
N ILE A 269 14.09 -18.62 3.81
CA ILE A 269 14.18 -19.66 2.80
C ILE A 269 15.55 -20.31 2.96
N ASP A 270 15.55 -21.60 3.31
CA ASP A 270 16.80 -22.36 3.30
C ASP A 270 17.24 -22.66 1.85
N GLY A 271 18.52 -23.01 1.66
CA GLY A 271 19.06 -23.32 0.34
C GLY A 271 18.42 -24.53 -0.35
N LYS A 272 17.67 -25.38 0.38
CA LYS A 272 16.95 -26.54 -0.19
C LYS A 272 15.63 -26.09 -0.82
N ILE A 273 14.92 -25.15 -0.20
CA ILE A 273 13.68 -24.58 -0.73
C ILE A 273 13.97 -23.77 -2.01
N ILE A 274 15.08 -23.02 -2.07
CA ILE A 274 15.48 -22.32 -3.31
C ILE A 274 15.73 -23.33 -4.44
N LYS A 275 16.43 -24.44 -4.16
CA LYS A 275 16.67 -25.49 -5.16
C LYS A 275 15.38 -26.18 -5.60
N SER A 276 14.46 -26.47 -4.68
CA SER A 276 13.16 -27.05 -5.04
C SER A 276 12.31 -26.07 -5.85
N MET A 277 12.33 -24.78 -5.53
CA MET A 277 11.69 -23.71 -6.30
C MET A 277 12.23 -23.64 -7.73
N ASP A 278 13.55 -23.68 -7.89
CA ASP A 278 14.19 -23.65 -9.20
C ASP A 278 13.74 -24.82 -10.08
N MET A 279 13.60 -26.01 -9.48
CA MET A 279 13.07 -27.21 -10.13
C MET A 279 11.57 -27.10 -10.45
N THR A 280 10.78 -26.54 -9.54
CA THR A 280 9.31 -26.39 -9.71
C THR A 280 8.97 -25.37 -10.80
N LEU A 281 9.85 -24.39 -11.03
CA LEU A 281 9.68 -23.35 -12.04
C LEU A 281 10.37 -23.65 -13.37
N ILE A 282 10.84 -24.89 -13.62
CA ILE A 282 11.56 -25.26 -14.86
C ILE A 282 10.75 -24.96 -16.13
N ASN A 283 9.43 -25.16 -16.08
CA ASN A 283 8.55 -24.98 -17.24
C ASN A 283 7.95 -23.57 -17.35
N VAL A 284 8.34 -22.65 -16.46
CA VAL A 284 7.83 -21.26 -16.45
C VAL A 284 8.72 -20.39 -17.34
N PRO A 285 8.15 -19.47 -18.15
CA PRO A 285 8.94 -18.55 -18.97
C PRO A 285 9.99 -17.81 -18.14
N ALA A 286 11.19 -17.60 -18.70
CA ALA A 286 12.33 -17.06 -17.97
C ALA A 286 12.04 -15.70 -17.29
N MET A 287 11.27 -14.83 -17.94
CA MET A 287 10.87 -13.51 -17.40
C MET A 287 9.95 -13.65 -16.17
N GLU A 288 8.97 -14.56 -16.24
CA GLU A 288 8.05 -14.82 -15.13
C GLU A 288 8.78 -15.50 -13.96
N LYS A 289 9.69 -16.43 -14.26
CA LYS A 289 10.58 -17.04 -13.27
C LYS A 289 11.43 -15.98 -12.55
N ALA A 290 12.06 -15.06 -13.29
CA ALA A 290 12.86 -13.98 -12.71
C ALA A 290 12.02 -13.09 -11.77
N THR A 291 10.81 -12.73 -12.20
CA THR A 291 9.88 -11.90 -11.41
C THR A 291 9.50 -12.60 -10.10
N LYS A 292 9.12 -13.88 -10.15
CA LYS A 292 8.78 -14.67 -8.95
C LYS A 292 9.97 -14.79 -8.01
N MET A 293 11.16 -15.09 -8.53
CA MET A 293 12.38 -15.19 -7.72
C MET A 293 12.76 -13.86 -7.06
N ASN A 294 12.58 -12.73 -7.74
CA ASN A 294 12.82 -11.41 -7.17
C ASN A 294 11.81 -11.08 -6.07
N ALA A 295 10.53 -11.41 -6.25
CA ALA A 295 9.52 -11.24 -5.20
C ALA A 295 9.81 -12.11 -3.98
N ILE A 296 10.25 -13.36 -4.18
CA ILE A 296 10.65 -14.28 -3.11
C ILE A 296 11.85 -13.72 -2.31
N ARG A 297 12.88 -13.21 -2.98
CA ARG A 297 14.01 -12.55 -2.31
C ARG A 297 13.57 -11.30 -1.54
N SER A 298 12.69 -10.51 -2.14
CA SER A 298 12.14 -9.29 -1.53
C SER A 298 11.31 -9.61 -0.29
N LEU A 299 10.59 -10.73 -0.29
CA LEU A 299 9.87 -11.26 0.87
C LEU A 299 10.83 -11.63 2.00
N ALA A 300 11.89 -12.38 1.70
CA ALA A 300 12.90 -12.74 2.69
C ALA A 300 13.54 -11.49 3.31
N MET A 301 13.96 -10.52 2.49
CA MET A 301 14.52 -9.26 2.98
C MET A 301 13.53 -8.45 3.81
N SER A 302 12.28 -8.32 3.35
CA SER A 302 11.26 -7.55 4.11
C SER A 302 10.92 -8.22 5.44
N SER A 303 10.87 -9.56 5.48
CA SER A 303 10.68 -10.30 6.73
C SER A 303 11.87 -10.19 7.68
N PHE A 304 13.09 -10.11 7.15
CA PHE A 304 14.31 -9.90 7.93
C PHE A 304 14.36 -8.49 8.50
N ASN A 305 14.08 -7.47 7.69
CA ASN A 305 14.03 -6.08 8.16
C ASN A 305 12.98 -5.90 9.26
N CYS A 306 11.82 -6.52 9.10
CA CYS A 306 10.75 -6.52 10.11
C CYS A 306 11.15 -7.22 11.44
N LEU A 307 12.22 -8.03 11.45
CA LEU A 307 12.76 -8.67 12.66
C LEU A 307 13.84 -7.83 13.36
N ILE A 308 14.51 -6.93 12.62
CA ILE A 308 15.50 -6.00 13.16
C ILE A 308 14.78 -5.01 14.08
#